data_AF-A0AAV1BZ82-F1
#
_entry.id   AF-A0AAV1BZ82-F1
#
_cell.length_a   1.000
_cell.length_b   1.000
_cell.length_c   1.000
_cell.angle_alpha   90.00
_cell.angle_beta   90.00
_cell.angle_gamma   90.00
#
_symmetry.space_group_name_H-M   'P 1'
#
loop_
_entity.id
_entity.type
_entity.pdbx_description
1 polymer ?
#
loop_
_entity_poly.entity_id
_entity_poly.type
_entity_poly.pdbx_seq_one_letter_code
_entity_poly.pdbx_strand_id
1 'polypeptide(L)'
;MIIKFVQSPFSSYFCAHEPRKEGNPRLVRCISIVNSHKWGTQKIYSNDVIKPSLFDQNLHHQIKVQDELLSMKHANKLREIVGDQLKVVGSEASVMELCLVDVIQRLRIDHHFQHEIDALLRRYYCNYLSMKSHFRTISISGSDSLYEDSLAFRLLRQEGYYVAPDVFNRFIDCEGRFNIMRNEKGDIKSLMELYEAAQLGVEGEDILEDAAKFSSERLTAWSACFDGTSTASKINHTLRHPYRKSLARFSSMNLMSNEFEAINGLEKSLKQLSTFENYMAQGIHRQELHHISKWWEDLGMAKELEHARDQPLKWYTWAMAIFNNLSLSNERMALAKTISFIYVIDDIFDLYGDPQDLNLFTQAVKRWELDSIEQLPDYMKKCFRAVYRVTNEAALKIQKKHGFNPLLPLRKTWGDLCSAFLVESRWFASSSGSENFPNSDEYLRNAKVSSGVHVVLVHVLYLLGFGTSSKSSTTLDDISGIVSSVATILRLWDDLGCSKVIHACNTFCL
;
A
#
# COMPACT_ATOMS: atom_id res chain seq x y z
N MET A 1 5.26 1.91 2.20
CA MET A 1 3.97 1.21 2.39
C MET A 1 2.84 1.84 1.57
N ILE A 2 2.63 3.16 1.65
CA ILE A 2 1.67 3.88 0.79
C ILE A 2 1.96 3.65 -0.71
N ILE A 3 3.23 3.72 -1.14
CA ILE A 3 3.66 3.39 -2.52
C ILE A 3 3.19 1.99 -2.96
N LYS A 4 3.27 0.97 -2.08
CA LYS A 4 2.80 -0.39 -2.36
C LYS A 4 1.27 -0.46 -2.52
N PHE A 5 0.53 0.43 -1.86
CA PHE A 5 -0.93 0.49 -1.99
C PHE A 5 -1.34 1.16 -3.29
N VAL A 6 -0.73 2.30 -3.64
CA VAL A 6 -1.02 3.04 -4.87
C VAL A 6 -0.86 2.14 -6.09
N GLN A 7 0.17 1.29 -6.09
CA GLN A 7 0.49 0.39 -7.20
C GLN A 7 -0.21 -0.99 -7.10
N SER A 8 -1.10 -1.19 -6.11
CA SER A 8 -1.89 -2.43 -5.97
C SER A 8 -2.99 -2.52 -7.04
N PRO A 9 -3.34 -3.74 -7.53
CA PRO A 9 -4.48 -3.94 -8.43
C PRO A 9 -5.82 -3.43 -7.85
N PHE A 10 -5.91 -3.26 -6.52
CA PHE A 10 -7.06 -2.63 -5.89
C PHE A 10 -7.18 -1.13 -6.19
N SER A 11 -6.09 -0.40 -6.42
CA SER A 11 -6.18 1.01 -6.85
C SER A 11 -7.01 1.14 -8.12
N SER A 12 -6.86 0.23 -9.09
CA SER A 12 -7.68 0.21 -10.30
C SER A 12 -9.14 -0.19 -10.04
N TYR A 13 -9.44 -1.11 -9.10
CA TYR A 13 -10.83 -1.41 -8.71
C TYR A 13 -11.51 -0.26 -7.96
N PHE A 14 -10.73 0.62 -7.33
CA PHE A 14 -11.21 1.80 -6.61
C PHE A 14 -11.13 3.11 -7.40
N CYS A 15 -10.48 3.10 -8.58
CA CYS A 15 -10.52 4.12 -9.64
C CYS A 15 -11.46 3.74 -10.80
N ALA A 16 -11.97 2.50 -10.85
CA ALA A 16 -12.86 2.05 -11.92
C ALA A 16 -14.29 2.57 -11.72
N HIS A 17 -14.73 3.45 -12.63
CA HIS A 17 -16.15 3.65 -12.93
C HIS A 17 -16.55 2.67 -14.05
N GLU A 18 -17.55 1.82 -13.80
CA GLU A 18 -18.18 1.02 -14.86
C GLU A 18 -18.99 1.92 -15.80
N PRO A 19 -18.89 1.77 -17.13
CA PRO A 19 -19.75 2.48 -18.07
C PRO A 19 -21.05 1.69 -18.29
N ARG A 20 -22.20 2.38 -18.48
CA ARG A 20 -23.22 1.95 -19.47
C ARG A 20 -24.42 2.91 -19.70
N LYS A 21 -24.62 3.13 -21.02
CA LYS A 21 -25.83 3.30 -21.86
C LYS A 21 -26.67 4.60 -21.80
N GLU A 22 -26.37 5.43 -22.81
CA GLU A 22 -27.20 6.27 -23.70
C GLU A 22 -28.61 6.73 -23.29
N GLY A 23 -28.81 8.06 -23.43
CA GLY A 23 -30.10 8.73 -23.56
C GLY A 23 -29.99 10.25 -23.80
N ASN A 24 -29.82 10.64 -25.07
CA ASN A 24 -30.09 11.91 -25.80
C ASN A 24 -29.64 13.31 -25.23
N PRO A 25 -29.11 14.24 -26.09
CA PRO A 25 -28.25 15.35 -25.66
C PRO A 25 -28.95 16.71 -25.60
N ARG A 26 -28.77 17.46 -24.50
CA ARG A 26 -28.78 18.94 -24.47
C ARG A 26 -27.88 19.44 -23.33
N LEU A 27 -26.89 20.29 -23.69
CA LEU A 27 -25.87 20.94 -22.85
C LEU A 27 -25.18 20.03 -21.80
N VAL A 28 -24.05 19.43 -22.20
CA VAL A 28 -23.17 18.69 -21.28
C VAL A 28 -22.42 19.69 -20.40
N ARG A 29 -22.96 19.92 -19.20
CA ARG A 29 -22.12 20.23 -18.03
C ARG A 29 -21.09 19.10 -17.90
N CYS A 30 -19.82 19.39 -17.62
CA CYS A 30 -18.93 18.39 -17.02
C CYS A 30 -19.40 18.12 -15.57
N ILE A 31 -20.55 17.47 -15.43
CA ILE A 31 -20.89 16.74 -14.22
C ILE A 31 -20.22 15.39 -14.42
N SER A 32 -19.26 15.05 -13.56
CA SER A 32 -18.95 13.66 -13.27
C SER A 32 -20.22 13.01 -12.72
N ILE A 33 -21.11 12.54 -13.60
CA ILE A 33 -22.26 11.73 -13.22
C ILE A 33 -21.68 10.36 -12.87
N VAL A 34 -21.24 10.24 -11.62
CA VAL A 34 -20.90 8.96 -11.02
C VAL A 34 -22.20 8.20 -10.90
N ASN A 35 -22.35 7.11 -11.65
CA ASN A 35 -23.28 6.07 -11.25
C ASN A 35 -22.81 5.55 -9.90
N SER A 36 -23.44 6.06 -8.83
CA SER A 36 -23.29 5.55 -7.49
C SER A 36 -23.80 4.10 -7.50
N HIS A 37 -22.92 3.14 -7.76
CA HIS A 37 -23.08 1.88 -7.06
C HIS A 37 -22.91 2.21 -5.59
N LYS A 38 -24.03 2.48 -4.93
CA LYS A 38 -24.16 2.46 -3.49
C LYS A 38 -23.66 1.09 -3.06
N TRP A 39 -22.38 0.99 -2.70
CA TRP A 39 -21.91 0.04 -1.69
C TRP A 39 -22.38 0.56 -0.33
N GLY A 40 -23.65 1.00 -0.27
CA GLY A 40 -24.30 1.45 0.92
C GLY A 40 -24.37 0.28 1.88
N THR A 41 -24.37 0.62 3.17
CA THR A 41 -24.44 -0.30 4.30
C THR A 41 -25.52 -1.37 4.13
N GLN A 42 -26.60 -1.09 3.39
CA GLN A 42 -27.66 -2.04 3.03
C GLN A 42 -27.20 -3.32 2.29
N LYS A 43 -26.14 -3.29 1.48
CA LYS A 43 -25.59 -4.52 0.85
C LYS A 43 -24.63 -5.30 1.76
N ILE A 44 -24.13 -4.68 2.82
CA ILE A 44 -23.32 -5.34 3.85
C ILE A 44 -24.20 -6.22 4.76
N TYR A 45 -25.50 -5.90 4.86
CA TYR A 45 -26.49 -6.68 5.64
C TYR A 45 -27.14 -7.83 4.86
N SER A 46 -26.98 -7.92 3.54
CA SER A 46 -27.37 -9.10 2.77
C SER A 46 -26.24 -10.13 2.82
N ASN A 47 -26.54 -11.34 3.31
CA ASN A 47 -25.68 -12.53 3.39
C ASN A 47 -25.00 -12.98 2.07
N ASP A 48 -25.08 -12.18 1.00
CA ASP A 48 -24.72 -12.56 -0.37
C ASP A 48 -23.42 -11.92 -0.89
N VAL A 49 -22.78 -10.98 -0.17
CA VAL A 49 -21.46 -10.42 -0.58
C VAL A 49 -20.28 -11.09 0.12
N ILE A 50 -20.54 -11.86 1.18
CA ILE A 50 -19.56 -12.74 1.81
C ILE A 50 -20.23 -14.11 1.92
N LYS A 51 -20.33 -14.83 0.80
CA LYS A 51 -20.56 -16.27 0.92
C LYS A 51 -19.31 -16.84 1.57
N PRO A 52 -19.42 -17.38 2.79
CA PRO A 52 -18.31 -18.11 3.37
C PRO A 52 -17.99 -19.24 2.40
N SER A 53 -16.71 -19.49 2.13
CA SER A 53 -16.36 -20.71 1.39
C SER A 53 -17.00 -21.92 2.10
N LEU A 54 -17.23 -23.04 1.41
CA LEU A 54 -17.68 -24.28 2.08
C LEU A 54 -16.74 -24.69 3.25
N PHE A 55 -15.53 -24.13 3.28
CA PHE A 55 -14.58 -24.22 4.38
C PHE A 55 -14.94 -23.31 5.58
N ASP A 56 -15.42 -22.10 5.35
CA ASP A 56 -15.84 -21.14 6.39
C ASP A 56 -17.13 -21.57 7.11
N GLN A 57 -18.09 -22.21 6.43
CA GLN A 57 -19.34 -22.66 7.08
C GLN A 57 -19.08 -23.78 8.09
N ASN A 58 -18.04 -24.59 7.87
CA ASN A 58 -17.64 -25.65 8.81
C ASN A 58 -16.83 -25.12 9.99
N LEU A 59 -16.22 -23.93 9.89
CA LEU A 59 -15.43 -23.34 10.98
C LEU A 59 -16.25 -22.42 11.89
N HIS A 60 -17.27 -21.74 11.35
CA HIS A 60 -18.08 -20.78 12.10
C HIS A 60 -18.99 -21.40 13.19
N HIS A 61 -19.16 -22.73 13.21
CA HIS A 61 -20.03 -23.40 14.20
C HIS A 61 -19.30 -24.11 15.35
N GLN A 62 -17.97 -24.11 15.42
CA GLN A 62 -17.25 -24.77 16.51
C GLN A 62 -15.90 -24.12 16.82
N ILE A 63 -15.91 -22.95 17.45
CA ILE A 63 -14.75 -22.52 18.23
C ILE A 63 -15.27 -22.10 19.61
N LYS A 64 -15.27 -23.05 20.53
CA LYS A 64 -15.37 -22.73 21.97
C LYS A 64 -14.05 -22.07 22.37
N VAL A 65 -14.04 -21.27 23.44
CA VAL A 65 -12.82 -20.65 24.02
C VAL A 65 -11.65 -21.65 24.22
N GLN A 66 -11.97 -22.94 24.40
CA GLN A 66 -10.98 -24.03 24.49
C GLN A 66 -10.25 -24.30 23.15
N ASP A 67 -10.94 -24.15 22.02
CA ASP A 67 -10.39 -24.36 20.67
C ASP A 67 -9.45 -23.22 20.26
N GLU A 68 -9.71 -21.97 20.70
CA GLU A 68 -8.80 -20.84 20.49
C GLU A 68 -7.47 -21.05 21.22
N LEU A 69 -7.52 -21.49 22.48
CA LEU A 69 -6.32 -21.76 23.27
C LEU A 69 -5.49 -22.92 22.69
N LEU A 70 -6.13 -23.97 22.21
CA LEU A 70 -5.47 -25.09 21.52
C LEU A 70 -4.86 -24.64 20.19
N SER A 71 -5.56 -23.79 19.45
CA SER A 71 -5.07 -23.21 18.19
C SER A 71 -3.87 -22.29 18.40
N MET A 72 -3.88 -21.46 19.45
CA MET A 72 -2.72 -20.63 19.83
C MET A 72 -1.51 -21.46 20.26
N LYS A 73 -1.72 -22.53 21.06
CA LYS A 73 -0.63 -23.45 21.42
C LYS A 73 -0.05 -24.14 20.19
N HIS A 74 -0.89 -24.55 19.26
CA HIS A 74 -0.45 -25.14 18.00
C HIS A 74 0.36 -24.15 17.16
N ALA A 75 -0.12 -22.92 17.00
CA ALA A 75 0.58 -21.86 16.29
C ALA A 75 1.95 -21.55 16.92
N ASN A 76 2.04 -21.50 18.25
CA ASN A 76 3.33 -21.31 18.96
C ASN A 76 4.30 -22.46 18.68
N LYS A 77 3.84 -23.71 18.68
CA LYS A 77 4.68 -24.85 18.32
C LYS A 77 5.17 -24.77 16.87
N LEU A 78 4.31 -24.32 15.94
CA LEU A 78 4.72 -24.11 14.55
C LEU A 78 5.77 -22.99 14.43
N ARG A 79 5.63 -21.91 15.22
CA ARG A 79 6.64 -20.84 15.30
C ARG A 79 7.97 -21.37 15.81
N GLU A 80 7.98 -22.18 16.87
CA GLU A 80 9.22 -22.81 17.37
C GLU A 80 9.90 -23.66 16.29
N ILE A 81 9.15 -24.53 15.59
CA ILE A 81 9.69 -25.38 14.53
C ILE A 81 10.34 -24.56 13.40
N VAL A 82 9.68 -23.48 12.96
CA VAL A 82 10.21 -22.61 11.90
C VAL A 82 11.40 -21.78 12.41
N GLY A 83 11.32 -21.27 13.64
CA GLY A 83 12.38 -20.49 14.27
C GLY A 83 13.66 -21.32 14.49
N ASP A 84 13.52 -22.58 14.91
CA ASP A 84 14.67 -23.47 15.10
C ASP A 84 15.40 -23.75 13.78
N GLN A 85 14.69 -23.80 12.65
CA GLN A 85 15.29 -23.94 11.32
C GLN A 85 16.06 -22.69 10.88
N LEU A 86 15.55 -21.49 11.21
CA LEU A 86 16.29 -20.24 11.00
C LEU A 86 17.52 -20.12 11.92
N LYS A 87 17.53 -20.82 13.06
CA LYS A 87 18.66 -20.87 14.00
C LYS A 87 19.70 -21.92 13.65
N VAL A 88 19.48 -22.80 12.66
CA VAL A 88 20.47 -23.83 12.29
C VAL A 88 21.75 -23.13 11.80
N VAL A 89 22.73 -23.07 12.70
CA VAL A 89 24.00 -22.38 12.46
C VAL A 89 24.91 -23.25 11.60
N GLY A 90 24.83 -23.07 10.28
CA GLY A 90 25.96 -23.35 9.39
C GLY A 90 27.03 -22.24 9.51
N SER A 91 28.30 -22.57 9.24
CA SER A 91 29.39 -21.58 9.16
C SER A 91 29.22 -20.62 7.98
N GLU A 92 28.48 -21.04 6.95
CA GLU A 92 28.12 -20.24 5.78
C GLU A 92 26.60 -20.21 5.65
N ALA A 93 26.06 -19.01 5.36
CA ALA A 93 24.65 -18.87 5.11
C ALA A 93 24.29 -19.43 3.73
N SER A 94 23.33 -20.33 3.65
CA SER A 94 23.00 -21.05 2.40
C SER A 94 21.88 -20.36 1.62
N VAL A 95 21.82 -20.59 0.30
CA VAL A 95 20.68 -20.16 -0.54
C VAL A 95 19.34 -20.63 0.00
N MET A 96 19.30 -21.80 0.64
CA MET A 96 18.09 -22.34 1.25
C MET A 96 17.58 -21.50 2.43
N GLU A 97 18.48 -20.89 3.20
CA GLU A 97 18.10 -19.99 4.28
C GLU A 97 17.48 -18.69 3.73
N LEU A 98 18.03 -18.14 2.65
CA LEU A 98 17.45 -16.99 1.95
C LEU A 98 16.08 -17.33 1.35
N CYS A 99 15.93 -18.51 0.75
CA CYS A 99 14.63 -19.00 0.27
C CYS A 99 13.60 -19.09 1.41
N LEU A 100 14.01 -19.56 2.60
CA LEU A 100 13.12 -19.63 3.75
C LEU A 100 12.69 -18.24 4.23
N VAL A 101 13.63 -17.28 4.29
CA VAL A 101 13.30 -15.87 4.61
C VAL A 101 12.30 -15.32 3.59
N ASP A 102 12.54 -15.54 2.30
CA ASP A 102 11.65 -15.05 1.24
C ASP A 102 10.23 -15.61 1.37
N VAL A 103 10.12 -16.92 1.58
CA VAL A 103 8.82 -17.57 1.81
C VAL A 103 8.14 -17.01 3.06
N ILE A 104 8.86 -16.84 4.17
CA ILE A 104 8.31 -16.26 5.41
C ILE A 104 7.77 -14.84 5.18
N GLN A 105 8.51 -13.99 4.45
CA GLN A 105 8.10 -12.62 4.13
C GLN A 105 6.94 -12.56 3.13
N ARG A 106 6.90 -13.49 2.17
CA ARG A 106 5.79 -13.64 1.21
C ARG A 106 4.52 -14.14 1.89
N LEU A 107 4.67 -15.03 2.88
CA LEU A 107 3.59 -15.55 3.73
C LEU A 107 3.11 -14.58 4.82
N ARG A 108 3.81 -13.45 5.02
CA ARG A 108 3.48 -12.38 5.97
C ARG A 108 3.54 -12.80 7.44
N ILE A 109 4.39 -13.77 7.72
CA ILE A 109 4.63 -14.30 9.08
C ILE A 109 6.01 -13.89 9.61
N ASP A 110 6.73 -13.04 8.88
CA ASP A 110 8.06 -12.48 9.18
C ASP A 110 8.14 -11.78 10.53
N HIS A 111 7.07 -11.11 10.95
CA HIS A 111 7.02 -10.43 12.25
C HIS A 111 7.20 -11.36 13.47
N HIS A 112 7.03 -12.68 13.31
CA HIS A 112 7.34 -13.66 14.36
C HIS A 112 8.82 -14.01 14.46
N PHE A 113 9.59 -13.70 13.41
CA PHE A 113 10.97 -14.15 13.22
C PHE A 113 11.93 -12.99 12.95
N GLN A 114 11.55 -11.76 13.29
CA GLN A 114 12.33 -10.56 12.93
C GLN A 114 13.78 -10.67 13.41
N HIS A 115 13.98 -11.14 14.65
CA HIS A 115 15.32 -11.31 15.21
C HIS A 115 16.15 -12.36 14.45
N GLU A 116 15.54 -13.50 14.12
CA GLU A 116 16.18 -14.56 13.34
C GLU A 116 16.52 -14.11 11.91
N ILE A 117 15.59 -13.41 11.24
CA ILE A 117 15.78 -12.85 9.89
C ILE A 117 16.91 -11.82 9.90
N ASP A 118 16.89 -10.89 10.86
CA ASP A 118 17.91 -9.84 11.00
C ASP A 118 19.30 -10.44 11.22
N ALA A 119 19.41 -11.44 12.12
CA ALA A 119 20.67 -12.13 12.40
C ALA A 119 21.21 -12.86 11.16
N LEU A 120 20.33 -13.56 10.43
CA LEU A 120 20.67 -14.31 9.21
C LEU A 120 21.16 -13.38 8.10
N LEU A 121 20.41 -12.33 7.78
CA LEU A 121 20.76 -11.38 6.73
C LEU A 121 22.02 -10.58 7.10
N ARG A 122 22.22 -10.25 8.38
CA ARG A 122 23.46 -9.63 8.86
C ARG A 122 24.67 -10.54 8.63
N ARG A 123 24.56 -11.83 8.95
CA ARG A 123 25.62 -12.82 8.70
C ARG A 123 25.93 -12.92 7.21
N TYR A 124 24.90 -13.04 6.37
CA TYR A 124 25.05 -13.10 4.92
C TYR A 124 25.74 -11.84 4.38
N TYR A 125 25.33 -10.67 4.84
CA TYR A 125 25.93 -9.38 4.46
C TYR A 125 27.41 -9.28 4.87
N CYS A 126 27.76 -9.70 6.09
CA CYS A 126 29.16 -9.72 6.53
C CYS A 126 30.03 -10.65 5.66
N ASN A 127 29.52 -11.82 5.27
CA ASN A 127 30.21 -12.75 4.38
C ASN A 127 30.34 -12.15 2.96
N TYR A 128 29.29 -11.51 2.45
CA TYR A 128 29.33 -10.80 1.18
C TYR A 128 30.40 -9.69 1.17
N LEU A 129 30.52 -8.92 2.27
CA LEU A 129 31.54 -7.88 2.41
C LEU A 129 32.96 -8.46 2.56
N SER A 130 33.14 -9.57 3.28
CA SER A 130 34.45 -10.20 3.42
C SER A 130 34.93 -10.80 2.10
N MET A 131 34.03 -11.37 1.30
CA MET A 131 34.30 -11.89 -0.05
C MET A 131 34.60 -10.78 -1.06
N LYS A 132 34.10 -9.56 -0.90
CA LYS A 132 34.52 -8.41 -1.74
C LYS A 132 36.03 -8.13 -1.68
N SER A 133 36.73 -8.54 -0.62
CA SER A 133 38.19 -8.46 -0.55
C SER A 133 38.91 -9.49 -1.44
N HIS A 134 38.20 -10.53 -1.87
CA HIS A 134 38.68 -11.61 -2.73
C HIS A 134 37.79 -11.68 -3.97
N PHE A 135 37.94 -10.70 -4.86
CA PHE A 135 37.29 -10.72 -6.17
C PHE A 135 37.82 -11.91 -6.98
N ARG A 136 37.30 -13.13 -6.77
CA ARG A 136 37.25 -14.26 -7.71
C ARG A 136 36.65 -15.53 -7.10
N THR A 137 35.67 -16.05 -7.83
CA THR A 137 35.48 -17.48 -8.10
C THR A 137 35.03 -18.37 -6.94
N ILE A 138 33.73 -18.41 -6.68
CA ILE A 138 33.08 -19.70 -6.49
C ILE A 138 32.32 -19.99 -7.77
N SER A 139 32.91 -20.86 -8.59
CA SER A 139 32.24 -21.48 -9.71
C SER A 139 31.10 -22.35 -9.18
N ILE A 140 29.86 -21.91 -9.35
CA ILE A 140 28.74 -22.80 -9.60
C ILE A 140 28.06 -22.25 -10.85
N SER A 141 28.02 -23.11 -11.87
CA SER A 141 27.47 -22.89 -13.21
C SER A 141 26.23 -21.97 -13.28
N GLY A 142 26.41 -20.80 -13.93
CA GLY A 142 25.57 -20.22 -14.99
C GLY A 142 24.11 -19.81 -14.73
N SER A 143 23.33 -20.56 -13.94
CA SER A 143 21.91 -20.28 -13.68
C SER A 143 21.57 -20.17 -12.20
N ASP A 144 22.07 -21.10 -11.36
CA ASP A 144 21.79 -21.10 -9.91
C ASP A 144 22.40 -19.87 -9.23
N SER A 145 23.50 -19.35 -9.79
CA SER A 145 24.18 -18.15 -9.31
C SER A 145 23.41 -16.84 -9.60
N LEU A 146 22.52 -16.81 -10.61
CA LEU A 146 21.71 -15.61 -10.89
C LEU A 146 20.54 -15.48 -9.93
N TYR A 147 19.84 -16.60 -9.68
CA TYR A 147 18.77 -16.63 -8.69
C TYR A 147 19.29 -16.25 -7.31
N GLU A 148 20.40 -16.85 -6.88
CA GLU A 148 21.02 -16.56 -5.59
C GLU A 148 21.40 -15.08 -5.45
N ASP A 149 22.13 -14.51 -6.41
CA ASP A 149 22.54 -13.11 -6.35
C ASP A 149 21.35 -12.16 -6.32
N SER A 150 20.35 -12.44 -7.16
CA SER A 150 19.15 -11.61 -7.26
C SER A 150 18.34 -11.67 -5.96
N LEU A 151 18.17 -12.86 -5.39
CA LEU A 151 17.48 -13.07 -4.12
C LEU A 151 18.21 -12.39 -2.97
N ALA A 152 19.52 -12.60 -2.85
CA ALA A 152 20.34 -11.99 -1.83
C ALA A 152 20.32 -10.46 -1.94
N PHE A 153 20.52 -9.93 -3.16
CA PHE A 153 20.45 -8.49 -3.43
C PHE A 153 19.10 -7.91 -2.98
N ARG A 154 17.99 -8.57 -3.37
CA ARG A 154 16.65 -8.14 -3.02
C ARG A 154 16.42 -8.13 -1.52
N LEU A 155 16.67 -9.26 -0.83
CA LEU A 155 16.40 -9.39 0.60
C LEU A 155 17.26 -8.43 1.42
N LEU A 156 18.55 -8.29 1.08
CA LEU A 156 19.46 -7.35 1.74
C LEU A 156 18.99 -5.90 1.58
N ARG A 157 18.67 -5.45 0.36
CA ARG A 157 18.18 -4.09 0.14
C ARG A 157 16.80 -3.84 0.76
N GLN A 158 15.95 -4.87 0.84
CA GLN A 158 14.64 -4.76 1.51
C GLN A 158 14.78 -4.46 3.00
N GLU A 159 15.79 -5.04 3.66
CA GLU A 159 16.11 -4.79 5.08
C GLU A 159 17.08 -3.61 5.30
N GLY A 160 17.37 -2.83 4.25
CA GLY A 160 18.15 -1.58 4.37
C GLY A 160 19.67 -1.74 4.28
N TYR A 161 20.18 -2.91 3.90
CA TYR A 161 21.60 -3.07 3.58
C TYR A 161 21.92 -2.47 2.22
N TYR A 162 23.07 -1.78 2.12
CA TYR A 162 23.57 -1.29 0.84
C TYR A 162 24.28 -2.41 0.07
N VAL A 163 23.75 -2.77 -1.10
CA VAL A 163 24.38 -3.72 -2.03
C VAL A 163 24.51 -3.04 -3.38
N ALA A 164 25.73 -2.91 -3.91
CA ALA A 164 25.96 -2.26 -5.19
C ALA A 164 25.41 -3.09 -6.36
N PRO A 165 24.84 -2.47 -7.41
CA PRO A 165 24.34 -3.18 -8.60
C PRO A 165 25.43 -3.98 -9.34
N ASP A 166 26.69 -3.63 -9.15
CA ASP A 166 27.87 -4.26 -9.78
C ASP A 166 27.95 -5.77 -9.58
N VAL A 167 27.24 -6.32 -8.59
CA VAL A 167 27.07 -7.76 -8.42
C VAL A 167 26.55 -8.43 -9.70
N PHE A 168 25.74 -7.71 -10.50
CA PHE A 168 25.17 -8.21 -11.75
C PHE A 168 26.10 -8.11 -12.96
N ASN A 169 27.26 -7.43 -12.87
CA ASN A 169 28.19 -7.27 -13.99
C ASN A 169 28.68 -8.61 -14.57
N ARG A 170 28.69 -9.68 -13.76
CA ARG A 170 29.06 -11.02 -14.22
C ARG A 170 28.05 -11.65 -15.18
N PHE A 171 26.85 -11.09 -15.29
CA PHE A 171 25.78 -11.53 -16.21
C PHE A 171 25.67 -10.61 -17.44
N ILE A 172 26.55 -9.62 -17.56
CA ILE A 172 26.60 -8.66 -18.65
C ILE A 172 27.74 -9.08 -19.60
N ASP A 173 27.46 -9.12 -20.90
CA ASP A 173 28.45 -9.44 -21.93
C ASP A 173 29.35 -8.24 -22.26
N CYS A 174 30.33 -8.47 -23.15
CA CYS A 174 31.26 -7.42 -23.60
C CYS A 174 30.58 -6.28 -24.38
N GLU A 175 29.34 -6.47 -24.84
CA GLU A 175 28.55 -5.43 -25.50
C GLU A 175 27.69 -4.64 -24.50
N GLY A 176 27.86 -4.89 -23.20
CA GLY A 176 27.13 -4.21 -22.13
C GLY A 176 25.69 -4.71 -21.97
N ARG A 177 25.34 -5.88 -22.51
CA ARG A 177 23.98 -6.41 -22.42
C ARG A 177 23.90 -7.61 -21.49
N PHE A 178 22.80 -7.72 -20.76
CA PHE A 178 22.48 -8.94 -20.03
C PHE A 178 22.44 -10.13 -20.99
N ASN A 179 23.30 -11.11 -20.75
CA ASN A 179 23.46 -12.27 -21.59
C ASN A 179 23.67 -13.52 -20.73
N ILE A 180 22.55 -14.05 -20.26
CA ILE A 180 22.54 -15.32 -19.53
C ILE A 180 22.56 -16.44 -20.58
N MET A 181 23.76 -16.75 -21.08
CA MET A 181 23.96 -17.82 -22.05
C MET A 181 23.61 -19.17 -21.43
N ARG A 182 22.84 -19.98 -22.19
CA ARG A 182 22.61 -21.43 -22.04
C ARG A 182 21.61 -21.85 -20.95
N ASN A 183 20.35 -21.81 -21.31
CA ASN A 183 19.68 -22.92 -21.98
C ASN A 183 18.54 -22.31 -22.80
N GLU A 184 18.05 -22.97 -23.84
CA GLU A 184 16.81 -22.54 -24.53
C GLU A 184 15.61 -22.39 -23.57
N LYS A 185 15.80 -22.85 -22.33
CA LYS A 185 14.99 -22.65 -21.14
C LYS A 185 15.77 -21.94 -20.01
N GLY A 186 16.28 -20.72 -20.20
CA GLY A 186 16.79 -19.90 -19.08
C GLY A 186 15.83 -19.98 -17.87
N ASP A 187 16.34 -20.22 -16.67
CA ASP A 187 15.49 -20.53 -15.52
C ASP A 187 14.51 -19.37 -15.26
N ILE A 188 13.21 -19.61 -15.51
CA ILE A 188 12.12 -18.64 -15.30
C ILE A 188 12.22 -18.07 -13.90
N LYS A 189 12.54 -18.93 -12.92
CA LYS A 189 12.66 -18.55 -11.52
C LYS A 189 13.78 -17.53 -11.33
N SER A 190 14.95 -17.75 -11.91
CA SER A 190 16.06 -16.78 -11.94
C SER A 190 15.66 -15.45 -12.59
N LEU A 191 14.95 -15.47 -13.72
CA LEU A 191 14.50 -14.24 -14.41
C LEU A 191 13.44 -13.47 -13.61
N MET A 192 12.48 -14.17 -13.00
CA MET A 192 11.48 -13.57 -12.10
C MET A 192 12.15 -12.92 -10.89
N GLU A 193 13.17 -13.57 -10.33
CA GLU A 193 13.91 -13.06 -9.19
C GLU A 193 14.76 -11.84 -9.56
N LEU A 194 15.43 -11.86 -10.72
CA LEU A 194 16.14 -10.69 -11.26
C LEU A 194 15.18 -9.50 -11.46
N TYR A 195 13.99 -9.75 -12.02
CA TYR A 195 12.98 -8.72 -12.19
C TYR A 195 12.54 -8.12 -10.85
N GLU A 196 12.29 -8.95 -9.83
CA GLU A 196 11.93 -8.53 -8.48
C GLU A 196 13.04 -7.71 -7.81
N ALA A 197 14.29 -8.15 -7.94
CA ALA A 197 15.48 -7.46 -7.43
C ALA A 197 15.65 -6.08 -8.08
N ALA A 198 15.49 -5.99 -9.41
CA ALA A 198 15.60 -4.75 -10.16
C ALA A 198 14.56 -3.69 -9.74
N GLN A 199 13.42 -4.09 -9.15
CA GLN A 199 12.44 -3.14 -8.61
C GLN A 199 12.92 -2.38 -7.36
N LEU A 200 14.10 -2.70 -6.81
CA LEU A 200 14.77 -1.97 -5.74
C LEU A 200 15.82 -0.97 -6.22
N GLY A 201 15.90 -0.72 -7.54
CA GLY A 201 16.77 0.31 -8.07
C GLY A 201 16.39 1.71 -7.63
N VAL A 202 17.41 2.55 -7.48
CA VAL A 202 17.29 4.00 -7.27
C VAL A 202 17.85 4.75 -8.48
N GLU A 203 17.58 6.06 -8.54
CA GLU A 203 18.06 6.92 -9.63
C GLU A 203 19.59 6.84 -9.78
N GLY A 204 20.06 6.66 -11.02
CA GLY A 204 21.48 6.52 -11.36
C GLY A 204 22.03 5.09 -11.34
N GLU A 205 21.18 4.08 -11.14
CA GLU A 205 21.57 2.66 -11.17
C GLU A 205 21.19 1.97 -12.50
N ASP A 206 21.83 2.38 -13.59
CA ASP A 206 21.55 1.92 -14.97
C ASP A 206 21.54 0.38 -15.10
N ILE A 207 22.42 -0.32 -14.36
CA ILE A 207 22.48 -1.80 -14.33
C ILE A 207 21.12 -2.41 -13.94
N LEU A 208 20.39 -1.80 -12.99
CA LEU A 208 19.09 -2.32 -12.55
C LEU A 208 17.96 -1.94 -13.51
N GLU A 209 18.07 -0.79 -14.18
CA GLU A 209 17.14 -0.42 -15.25
C GLU A 209 17.24 -1.41 -16.42
N ASP A 210 18.47 -1.73 -16.85
CA ASP A 210 18.75 -2.73 -17.87
C ASP A 210 18.32 -4.13 -17.42
N ALA A 211 18.55 -4.49 -16.15
CA ALA A 211 18.09 -5.76 -15.59
C ALA A 211 16.55 -5.88 -15.62
N ALA A 212 15.83 -4.82 -15.23
CA ALA A 212 14.37 -4.79 -15.26
C ALA A 212 13.84 -4.92 -16.69
N LYS A 213 14.44 -4.21 -17.65
CA LYS A 213 14.06 -4.26 -19.07
C LYS A 213 14.30 -5.66 -19.64
N PHE A 214 15.52 -6.16 -19.49
CA PHE A 214 15.92 -7.48 -20.00
C PHE A 214 15.03 -8.60 -19.44
N SER A 215 14.88 -8.66 -18.11
CA SER A 215 14.08 -9.70 -17.47
C SER A 215 12.61 -9.61 -17.86
N SER A 216 12.03 -8.41 -17.92
CA SER A 216 10.64 -8.18 -18.36
C SER A 216 10.37 -8.64 -19.79
N GLU A 217 11.26 -8.32 -20.73
CA GLU A 217 11.14 -8.73 -22.13
C GLU A 217 11.20 -10.26 -22.28
N ARG A 218 12.14 -10.92 -21.59
CA ARG A 218 12.26 -12.38 -21.60
C ARG A 218 11.04 -13.03 -20.95
N LEU A 219 10.62 -12.56 -19.79
CA LEU A 219 9.45 -13.08 -19.08
C LEU A 219 8.17 -12.93 -19.92
N THR A 220 7.97 -11.79 -20.58
CA THR A 220 6.83 -11.58 -21.48
C THR A 220 6.83 -12.59 -22.63
N ALA A 221 7.97 -12.81 -23.28
CA ALA A 221 8.10 -13.80 -24.34
C ALA A 221 7.80 -15.22 -23.84
N TRP A 222 8.28 -15.57 -22.66
CA TRP A 222 8.00 -16.87 -22.03
C TRP A 222 6.53 -17.03 -21.65
N SER A 223 5.89 -16.00 -21.11
CA SER A 223 4.46 -16.06 -20.81
C SER A 223 3.63 -16.38 -22.05
N ALA A 224 4.03 -15.89 -23.23
CA ALA A 224 3.36 -16.22 -24.49
C ALA A 224 3.61 -17.68 -24.91
N CYS A 225 4.79 -18.23 -24.66
CA CYS A 225 5.10 -19.64 -24.93
C CYS A 225 4.35 -20.63 -24.01
N PHE A 226 4.01 -20.21 -22.81
CA PHE A 226 3.34 -21.03 -21.78
C PHE A 226 1.86 -20.62 -21.56
N ASP A 227 1.21 -20.02 -22.55
CA ASP A 227 -0.14 -19.47 -22.41
C ASP A 227 -1.15 -20.53 -21.88
N GLY A 228 -2.06 -20.07 -21.03
CA GLY A 228 -3.04 -20.94 -20.35
C GLY A 228 -2.49 -21.81 -19.20
N THR A 229 -1.20 -21.74 -18.88
CA THR A 229 -0.60 -22.52 -17.77
C THR A 229 -0.49 -21.75 -16.46
N SER A 230 -0.25 -22.48 -15.35
CA SER A 230 0.08 -21.88 -14.05
C SER A 230 1.39 -21.09 -14.09
N THR A 231 2.35 -21.48 -14.93
CA THR A 231 3.62 -20.77 -15.14
C THR A 231 3.41 -19.40 -15.77
N ALA A 232 2.63 -19.29 -16.84
CA ALA A 232 2.29 -18.00 -17.45
C ALA A 232 1.53 -17.10 -16.46
N SER A 233 0.64 -17.68 -15.65
CA SER A 233 -0.07 -16.94 -14.59
C SER A 233 0.90 -16.35 -13.55
N LYS A 234 1.92 -17.11 -13.14
CA LYS A 234 2.97 -16.65 -12.21
C LYS A 234 3.82 -15.54 -12.81
N ILE A 235 4.27 -15.72 -14.05
CA ILE A 235 5.06 -14.71 -14.76
C ILE A 235 4.26 -13.40 -14.87
N ASN A 236 3.02 -13.47 -15.36
CA ASN A 236 2.16 -12.29 -15.50
C ASN A 236 1.89 -11.62 -14.15
N HIS A 237 1.71 -12.41 -13.09
CA HIS A 237 1.55 -11.84 -11.75
C HIS A 237 2.82 -11.11 -11.30
N THR A 238 4.02 -11.70 -11.44
CA THR A 238 5.28 -11.03 -11.06
C THR A 238 5.50 -9.75 -11.86
N LEU A 239 5.25 -9.75 -13.18
CA LEU A 239 5.39 -8.56 -14.02
C LEU A 239 4.40 -7.45 -13.66
N ARG A 240 3.17 -7.80 -13.29
CA ARG A 240 2.13 -6.80 -12.92
C ARG A 240 2.27 -6.34 -11.48
N HIS A 241 2.70 -7.23 -10.59
CA HIS A 241 2.65 -7.07 -9.15
C HIS A 241 3.97 -7.52 -8.49
N PRO A 242 5.10 -6.88 -8.81
CA PRO A 242 6.34 -7.19 -8.13
C PRO A 242 6.20 -6.91 -6.63
N TYR A 243 6.80 -7.75 -5.80
CA TYR A 243 6.68 -7.75 -4.36
C TYR A 243 7.02 -6.38 -3.73
N ARG A 244 8.02 -5.67 -4.27
CA ARG A 244 8.43 -4.35 -3.77
C ARG A 244 7.38 -3.26 -3.97
N LYS A 245 6.54 -3.40 -5.00
CA LYS A 245 5.51 -2.44 -5.41
C LYS A 245 4.08 -2.91 -5.07
N SER A 246 3.95 -4.11 -4.52
CA SER A 246 2.65 -4.71 -4.26
C SER A 246 2.42 -4.98 -2.77
N LEU A 247 1.15 -4.95 -2.38
CA LEU A 247 0.74 -5.39 -1.05
C LEU A 247 0.59 -6.90 -1.04
N ALA A 248 1.57 -7.58 -0.46
CA ALA A 248 1.60 -9.04 -0.38
C ALA A 248 0.36 -9.67 0.30
N ARG A 249 -0.38 -8.92 1.15
CA ARG A 249 -1.66 -9.36 1.74
C ARG A 249 -2.74 -9.68 0.69
N PHE A 250 -2.64 -9.09 -0.51
CA PHE A 250 -3.57 -9.32 -1.61
C PHE A 250 -2.99 -10.22 -2.71
N SER A 251 -1.78 -10.73 -2.51
CA SER A 251 -1.20 -11.71 -3.42
C SER A 251 -1.75 -13.10 -3.08
N SER A 252 -2.03 -13.90 -4.11
CA SER A 252 -2.60 -15.23 -3.93
C SER A 252 -1.54 -16.20 -3.41
N MET A 253 -1.79 -16.76 -2.22
CA MET A 253 -1.01 -17.87 -1.64
C MET A 253 -0.81 -19.03 -2.62
N ASN A 254 -1.75 -19.25 -3.55
CA ASN A 254 -1.68 -20.30 -4.56
C ASN A 254 -0.59 -20.07 -5.61
N LEU A 255 -0.13 -18.83 -5.79
CA LEU A 255 0.97 -18.51 -6.71
C LEU A 255 2.34 -18.85 -6.12
N MET A 256 2.42 -19.02 -4.79
CA MET A 256 3.66 -19.30 -4.03
C MET A 256 3.94 -20.81 -3.88
N SER A 257 3.11 -21.69 -4.45
CA SER A 257 3.14 -23.14 -4.21
C SER A 257 4.45 -23.85 -4.58
N ASN A 258 5.21 -23.33 -5.55
CA ASN A 258 6.48 -23.95 -5.98
C ASN A 258 7.70 -23.41 -5.22
N GLU A 259 7.55 -22.35 -4.39
CA GLU A 259 8.66 -21.85 -3.56
C GLU A 259 8.97 -22.79 -2.37
N PHE A 260 8.02 -23.69 -2.07
CA PHE A 260 8.12 -24.65 -0.97
C PHE A 260 8.90 -25.93 -1.30
N GLU A 261 9.12 -26.24 -2.58
CA GLU A 261 9.87 -27.44 -2.99
C GLU A 261 11.32 -27.43 -2.44
N ALA A 262 11.85 -26.24 -2.13
CA ALA A 262 13.20 -26.04 -1.61
C ALA A 262 13.30 -26.12 -0.07
N ILE A 263 12.18 -26.17 0.67
CA ILE A 263 12.18 -25.98 2.13
C ILE A 263 11.80 -27.28 2.86
N ASN A 264 12.80 -28.16 3.05
CA ASN A 264 12.88 -29.32 3.98
C ASN A 264 11.62 -29.70 4.79
N GLY A 265 10.50 -30.03 4.16
CA GLY A 265 9.28 -30.46 4.84
C GLY A 265 8.58 -29.41 5.72
N LEU A 266 8.99 -28.13 5.70
CA LEU A 266 8.36 -27.05 6.50
C LEU A 266 7.11 -26.47 5.83
N GLU A 267 6.86 -26.81 4.57
CA GLU A 267 5.73 -26.31 3.79
C GLU A 267 4.41 -26.36 4.56
N LYS A 268 4.11 -27.51 5.17
CA LYS A 268 2.87 -27.70 5.92
C LYS A 268 2.81 -26.75 7.13
N SER A 269 3.89 -26.65 7.89
CA SER A 269 3.97 -25.78 9.07
C SER A 269 3.81 -24.31 8.71
N LEU A 270 4.51 -23.86 7.65
CA LEU A 270 4.46 -22.49 7.16
C LEU A 270 3.06 -22.12 6.64
N LYS A 271 2.42 -23.01 5.85
CA LYS A 271 1.05 -22.81 5.37
C LYS A 271 0.04 -22.79 6.51
N GLN A 272 0.17 -23.67 7.50
CA GLN A 272 -0.72 -23.70 8.66
C GLN A 272 -0.57 -22.43 9.50
N LEU A 273 0.66 -21.97 9.74
CA LEU A 273 0.92 -20.74 10.48
C LEU A 273 0.36 -19.52 9.74
N SER A 274 0.61 -19.39 8.43
CA SER A 274 0.05 -18.29 7.62
C SER A 274 -1.49 -18.34 7.58
N THR A 275 -2.09 -19.52 7.49
CA THR A 275 -3.56 -19.67 7.53
C THR A 275 -4.14 -19.19 8.86
N PHE A 276 -3.50 -19.57 9.97
CA PHE A 276 -3.91 -19.14 11.31
C PHE A 276 -3.82 -17.61 11.45
N GLU A 277 -2.72 -17.00 11.02
CA GLU A 277 -2.54 -15.54 11.05
C GLU A 277 -3.58 -14.81 10.18
N ASN A 278 -3.89 -15.32 8.99
CA ASN A 278 -4.92 -14.77 8.13
C ASN A 278 -6.31 -14.81 8.78
N TYR A 279 -6.64 -15.90 9.47
CA TYR A 279 -7.90 -16.03 10.19
C TYR A 279 -8.01 -15.01 11.33
N MET A 280 -6.96 -14.88 12.15
CA MET A 280 -6.92 -13.87 13.21
C MET A 280 -7.02 -12.44 12.66
N ALA A 281 -6.25 -12.13 11.61
CA ALA A 281 -6.28 -10.84 10.95
C ALA A 281 -7.68 -10.50 10.43
N GLN A 282 -8.35 -11.47 9.78
CA GLN A 282 -9.70 -11.29 9.27
C GLN A 282 -10.71 -11.01 10.40
N GLY A 283 -10.61 -11.71 11.53
CA GLY A 283 -11.46 -11.48 12.70
C GLY A 283 -11.34 -10.06 13.24
N ILE A 284 -10.10 -9.59 13.46
CA ILE A 284 -9.81 -8.23 13.92
C ILE A 284 -10.33 -7.19 12.91
N HIS A 285 -10.05 -7.38 11.62
CA HIS A 285 -10.46 -6.43 10.59
C HIS A 285 -11.97 -6.36 10.40
N ARG A 286 -12.71 -7.46 10.57
CA ARG A 286 -14.18 -7.46 10.55
C ARG A 286 -14.76 -6.66 11.72
N GLN A 287 -14.18 -6.79 12.92
CA GLN A 287 -14.59 -6.01 14.09
C GLN A 287 -14.31 -4.52 13.87
N GLU A 288 -13.10 -4.18 13.41
CA GLU A 288 -12.71 -2.81 13.09
C GLU A 288 -13.64 -2.18 12.05
N LEU A 289 -13.94 -2.91 10.96
CA LEU A 289 -14.85 -2.44 9.93
C LEU A 289 -16.27 -2.22 10.46
N HIS A 290 -16.77 -3.11 11.33
CA HIS A 290 -18.07 -2.91 11.98
C HIS A 290 -18.10 -1.62 12.80
N HIS A 291 -17.06 -1.35 13.58
CA HIS A 291 -16.95 -0.11 14.35
C HIS A 291 -16.87 1.14 13.47
N ILE A 292 -16.12 1.07 12.36
CA ILE A 292 -16.01 2.19 11.41
C ILE A 292 -17.33 2.44 10.70
N SER A 293 -18.01 1.39 10.21
CA SER A 293 -19.32 1.52 9.56
C SER A 293 -20.35 2.12 10.51
N LYS A 294 -20.43 1.63 11.75
CA LYS A 294 -21.34 2.18 12.76
C LYS A 294 -21.02 3.65 13.08
N TRP A 295 -19.74 3.97 13.29
CA TRP A 295 -19.32 5.35 13.52
C TRP A 295 -19.72 6.29 12.37
N TRP A 296 -19.60 5.81 11.13
CA TRP A 296 -19.95 6.57 9.94
C TRP A 296 -21.48 6.77 9.81
N GLU A 297 -22.26 5.72 10.08
CA GLU A 297 -23.72 5.79 10.15
C GLU A 297 -24.20 6.78 11.21
N ASP A 298 -23.64 6.69 12.43
CA ASP A 298 -23.96 7.57 13.56
C ASP A 298 -23.62 9.04 13.26
N LEU A 299 -22.57 9.29 12.47
CA LEU A 299 -22.20 10.62 12.04
C LEU A 299 -23.24 11.23 11.09
N GLY A 300 -23.90 10.41 10.28
CA GLY A 300 -24.98 10.84 9.40
C GLY A 300 -24.56 11.81 8.29
N MET A 301 -23.28 11.81 7.88
CA MET A 301 -22.79 12.68 6.80
C MET A 301 -23.31 12.27 5.42
N ALA A 302 -23.48 10.98 5.17
CA ALA A 302 -24.00 10.46 3.90
C ALA A 302 -25.41 10.98 3.57
N LYS A 303 -26.20 11.39 4.57
CA LYS A 303 -27.52 12.00 4.38
C LYS A 303 -27.46 13.49 4.06
N GLU A 304 -26.42 14.18 4.49
CA GLU A 304 -26.23 15.63 4.25
C GLU A 304 -25.58 15.89 2.90
N LEU A 305 -24.74 14.95 2.45
CA LEU A 305 -23.95 15.03 1.24
C LEU A 305 -24.32 13.86 0.30
N GLU A 306 -25.52 13.88 -0.27
CA GLU A 306 -26.08 12.76 -1.07
C GLU A 306 -25.28 12.37 -2.33
N HIS A 307 -24.54 13.32 -2.90
CA HIS A 307 -23.65 13.19 -4.07
C HIS A 307 -22.19 12.95 -3.69
N ALA A 308 -21.81 13.13 -2.42
CA ALA A 308 -20.47 12.80 -1.97
C ALA A 308 -20.26 11.27 -1.92
N ARG A 309 -19.00 10.86 -1.96
CA ARG A 309 -18.60 9.46 -1.86
C ARG A 309 -18.95 8.93 -0.46
N ASP A 310 -19.75 7.87 -0.42
CA ASP A 310 -20.08 7.09 0.78
C ASP A 310 -19.38 5.73 0.73
N GLN A 311 -18.09 5.69 1.11
CA GLN A 311 -17.23 4.52 0.90
C GLN A 311 -16.40 4.13 2.14
N PRO A 312 -17.02 3.88 3.32
CA PRO A 312 -16.30 3.53 4.56
C PRO A 312 -15.37 2.32 4.43
N LEU A 313 -15.75 1.32 3.62
CA LEU A 313 -14.90 0.18 3.33
C LEU A 313 -13.60 0.58 2.60
N LYS A 314 -13.70 1.48 1.60
CA LYS A 314 -12.53 1.97 0.84
C LYS A 314 -11.58 2.71 1.76
N TRP A 315 -12.11 3.63 2.58
CA TRP A 315 -11.31 4.43 3.52
C TRP A 315 -10.61 3.56 4.57
N TYR A 316 -11.32 2.56 5.10
CA TYR A 316 -10.74 1.60 6.04
C TYR A 316 -9.66 0.72 5.39
N THR A 317 -9.83 0.33 4.12
CA THR A 317 -8.86 -0.51 3.40
C THR A 317 -7.49 0.16 3.29
N TRP A 318 -7.45 1.48 3.10
CA TRP A 318 -6.21 2.26 3.17
C TRP A 318 -5.52 2.15 4.53
N ALA A 319 -6.26 2.39 5.62
CA ALA A 319 -5.71 2.30 6.98
C ALA A 319 -5.20 0.88 7.31
N MET A 320 -5.96 -0.14 6.90
CA MET A 320 -5.62 -1.55 7.07
C MET A 320 -4.33 -1.94 6.34
N ALA A 321 -4.08 -1.35 5.17
CA ALA A 321 -2.85 -1.59 4.42
C ALA A 321 -1.64 -0.80 4.95
N ILE A 322 -1.86 0.37 5.54
CA ILE A 322 -0.81 1.22 6.14
C ILE A 322 -0.38 0.67 7.52
N PHE A 323 -1.29 0.08 8.29
CA PHE A 323 -0.96 -0.55 9.56
C PHE A 323 -1.21 -2.06 9.47
N ASN A 324 -0.21 -2.73 8.94
CA ASN A 324 -0.17 -4.17 8.74
C ASN A 324 -0.07 -4.98 10.05
N ASN A 325 0.56 -4.44 11.11
CA ASN A 325 0.67 -5.10 12.41
C ASN A 325 -0.70 -5.16 13.13
N LEU A 326 -1.17 -6.36 13.46
CA LEU A 326 -2.50 -6.57 14.06
C LEU A 326 -2.70 -5.87 15.41
N SER A 327 -1.65 -5.62 16.18
CA SER A 327 -1.72 -4.88 17.45
C SER A 327 -2.12 -3.41 17.30
N LEU A 328 -2.03 -2.84 16.09
CA LEU A 328 -2.31 -1.44 15.80
C LEU A 328 -3.78 -1.16 15.44
N SER A 329 -4.71 -1.83 16.13
CA SER A 329 -6.15 -1.73 15.84
C SER A 329 -6.70 -0.31 16.05
N ASN A 330 -6.32 0.33 17.16
CA ASN A 330 -6.76 1.68 17.47
C ASN A 330 -6.23 2.71 16.48
N GLU A 331 -4.99 2.52 16.02
CA GLU A 331 -4.31 3.36 15.04
C GLU A 331 -4.96 3.20 13.66
N ARG A 332 -5.29 1.96 13.24
CA ARG A 332 -6.09 1.70 12.02
C ARG A 332 -7.41 2.43 12.06
N MET A 333 -8.17 2.29 13.14
CA MET A 333 -9.47 2.95 13.25
C MET A 333 -9.35 4.48 13.25
N ALA A 334 -8.38 5.06 13.98
CA ALA A 334 -8.16 6.50 13.98
C ALA A 334 -7.77 7.02 12.58
N LEU A 335 -6.91 6.29 11.87
CA LEU A 335 -6.49 6.65 10.52
C LEU A 335 -7.62 6.50 9.50
N ALA A 336 -8.44 5.46 9.61
CA ALA A 336 -9.60 5.27 8.73
C ALA A 336 -10.55 6.48 8.81
N LYS A 337 -10.88 6.94 10.02
CA LYS A 337 -11.70 8.15 10.22
C LYS A 337 -11.06 9.40 9.62
N THR A 338 -9.75 9.55 9.76
CA THR A 338 -8.98 10.66 9.18
C THR A 338 -9.10 10.63 7.64
N ILE A 339 -8.88 9.46 7.03
CA ILE A 339 -8.98 9.27 5.59
C ILE A 339 -10.40 9.57 5.10
N SER A 340 -11.43 9.15 5.82
CA SER A 340 -12.83 9.45 5.47
C SER A 340 -13.06 10.95 5.28
N PHE A 341 -12.53 11.79 6.17
CA PHE A 341 -12.71 13.24 6.05
C PHE A 341 -11.89 13.89 4.94
N ILE A 342 -10.75 13.30 4.53
CA ILE A 342 -10.04 13.79 3.35
C ILE A 342 -10.96 13.70 2.13
N TYR A 343 -11.59 12.54 1.92
CA TYR A 343 -12.54 12.33 0.80
C TYR A 343 -13.80 13.21 0.92
N VAL A 344 -14.37 13.35 2.12
CA VAL A 344 -15.56 14.18 2.33
C VAL A 344 -15.28 15.66 2.06
N ILE A 345 -14.12 16.16 2.51
CA ILE A 345 -13.76 17.56 2.27
C ILE A 345 -13.47 17.76 0.78
N ASP A 346 -12.76 16.85 0.12
CA ASP A 346 -12.54 16.86 -1.33
C ASP A 346 -13.89 17.00 -2.08
N ASP A 347 -14.88 16.15 -1.75
CA ASP A 347 -16.22 16.24 -2.35
C ASP A 347 -16.94 17.57 -2.05
N ILE A 348 -16.76 18.13 -0.85
CA ILE A 348 -17.33 19.44 -0.51
C ILE A 348 -16.77 20.53 -1.43
N PHE A 349 -15.46 20.52 -1.71
CA PHE A 349 -14.80 21.51 -2.56
C PHE A 349 -15.13 21.31 -4.04
N ASP A 350 -15.29 20.07 -4.49
CA ASP A 350 -15.50 19.74 -5.91
C ASP A 350 -16.98 19.78 -6.34
N LEU A 351 -17.91 19.40 -5.48
CA LEU A 351 -19.31 19.12 -5.87
C LEU A 351 -20.33 20.05 -5.21
N TYR A 352 -20.01 20.68 -4.08
CA TYR A 352 -21.02 21.33 -3.23
C TYR A 352 -20.77 22.82 -2.98
N GLY A 353 -19.54 23.17 -2.64
CA GLY A 353 -19.26 24.43 -1.98
C GLY A 353 -19.41 25.63 -2.91
N ASP A 354 -20.14 26.64 -2.44
CA ASP A 354 -20.05 27.97 -3.02
C ASP A 354 -18.65 28.56 -2.76
N PRO A 355 -18.04 29.30 -3.71
CA PRO A 355 -16.71 29.88 -3.53
C PRO A 355 -16.55 30.73 -2.25
N GLN A 356 -17.61 31.43 -1.80
CA GLN A 356 -17.57 32.22 -0.57
C GLN A 356 -17.54 31.30 0.67
N ASP A 357 -18.40 30.30 0.70
CA ASP A 357 -18.49 29.31 1.78
C ASP A 357 -17.19 28.49 1.89
N LEU A 358 -16.59 28.10 0.76
CA LEU A 358 -15.31 27.39 0.74
C LEU A 358 -14.16 28.22 1.34
N ASN A 359 -14.15 29.53 1.08
CA ASN A 359 -13.17 30.43 1.69
C ASN A 359 -13.37 30.54 3.20
N LEU A 360 -14.61 30.69 3.67
CA LEU A 360 -14.95 30.75 5.10
C LEU A 360 -14.62 29.43 5.80
N PHE A 361 -14.98 28.29 5.19
CA PHE A 361 -14.65 26.95 5.70
C PHE A 361 -13.14 26.76 5.82
N THR A 362 -12.38 27.14 4.79
CA THR A 362 -10.91 27.08 4.81
C THR A 362 -10.33 27.91 5.95
N GLN A 363 -10.82 29.12 6.16
CA GLN A 363 -10.36 29.99 7.24
C GLN A 363 -10.69 29.41 8.62
N ALA A 364 -11.90 28.88 8.80
CA ALA A 364 -12.32 28.23 10.04
C ALA A 364 -11.43 27.03 10.39
N VAL A 365 -11.10 26.18 9.40
CA VAL A 365 -10.19 25.05 9.58
C VAL A 365 -8.77 25.53 9.93
N LYS A 366 -8.25 26.57 9.28
CA LYS A 366 -6.91 27.10 9.58
C LYS A 366 -6.80 27.68 10.99
N ARG A 367 -7.82 28.40 11.44
CA ARG A 367 -7.89 28.96 12.81
C ARG A 367 -8.19 27.89 13.85
N TRP A 368 -8.88 26.84 13.44
CA TRP A 368 -9.34 25.74 14.28
C TRP A 368 -10.37 26.20 15.33
N GLU A 369 -11.28 27.09 14.93
CA GLU A 369 -12.26 27.78 15.81
C GLU A 369 -13.70 27.37 15.44
N LEU A 370 -14.38 26.64 16.33
CA LEU A 370 -15.76 26.19 16.09
C LEU A 370 -16.80 27.32 16.10
N ASP A 371 -16.49 28.46 16.71
CA ASP A 371 -17.43 29.60 16.75
C ASP A 371 -17.47 30.33 15.39
N SER A 372 -16.43 30.15 14.56
CA SER A 372 -16.30 30.82 13.26
C SER A 372 -17.14 30.20 12.15
N ILE A 373 -17.79 29.05 12.40
CA ILE A 373 -18.58 28.33 11.39
C ILE A 373 -20.08 28.62 11.44
N GLU A 374 -20.56 29.53 12.29
CA GLU A 374 -22.00 29.81 12.43
C GLU A 374 -22.65 30.34 11.15
N GLN A 375 -21.88 30.97 10.26
CA GLN A 375 -22.36 31.49 8.97
C GLN A 375 -22.36 30.44 7.86
N LEU A 376 -21.72 29.28 8.07
CA LEU A 376 -21.61 28.24 7.05
C LEU A 376 -22.89 27.41 6.92
N PRO A 377 -23.10 26.75 5.78
CA PRO A 377 -24.14 25.73 5.63
C PRO A 377 -24.02 24.60 6.68
N ASP A 378 -25.15 24.01 7.06
CA ASP A 378 -25.21 22.99 8.11
C ASP A 378 -24.32 21.77 7.83
N TYR A 379 -24.22 21.35 6.56
CA TYR A 379 -23.34 20.24 6.18
C TYR A 379 -21.85 20.56 6.42
N MET A 380 -21.41 21.80 6.16
CA MET A 380 -20.04 22.25 6.40
C MET A 380 -19.77 22.36 7.90
N LYS A 381 -20.74 22.90 8.67
CA LYS A 381 -20.66 22.96 10.13
C LYS A 381 -20.48 21.57 10.73
N LYS A 382 -21.31 20.62 10.29
CA LYS A 382 -21.28 19.23 10.75
C LYS A 382 -19.97 18.55 10.37
N CYS A 383 -19.49 18.75 9.14
CA CYS A 383 -18.19 18.26 8.69
C CYS A 383 -17.05 18.78 9.58
N PHE A 384 -16.96 20.09 9.78
CA PHE A 384 -15.87 20.68 10.56
C PHE A 384 -15.91 20.25 12.03
N ARG A 385 -17.09 20.21 12.66
CA ARG A 385 -17.25 19.68 14.03
C ARG A 385 -16.76 18.24 14.14
N ALA A 386 -17.01 17.42 13.12
CA ALA A 386 -16.58 16.02 13.09
C ALA A 386 -15.06 15.87 12.90
N VAL A 387 -14.46 16.64 11.99
CA VAL A 387 -13.00 16.72 11.80
C VAL A 387 -12.30 17.18 13.06
N TYR A 388 -12.83 18.24 13.68
CA TYR A 388 -12.34 18.76 14.96
C TYR A 388 -12.35 17.67 16.02
N ARG A 389 -13.49 16.98 16.21
CA ARG A 389 -13.62 15.91 17.20
C ARG A 389 -12.64 14.76 16.95
N VAL A 390 -12.59 14.22 15.72
CA VAL A 390 -11.72 13.07 15.41
C VAL A 390 -10.24 13.41 15.57
N THR A 391 -9.83 14.60 15.16
CA THR A 391 -8.44 15.04 15.30
C THR A 391 -8.05 15.26 16.77
N ASN A 392 -8.92 15.87 17.56
CA ASN A 392 -8.70 16.02 19.00
C ASN A 392 -8.68 14.66 19.73
N GLU A 393 -9.59 13.74 19.39
CA GLU A 393 -9.59 12.37 19.93
C GLU A 393 -8.28 11.63 19.60
N ALA A 394 -7.78 11.76 18.36
CA ALA A 394 -6.50 11.18 17.96
C ALA A 394 -5.33 11.79 18.76
N ALA A 395 -5.27 13.12 18.86
CA ALA A 395 -4.22 13.82 19.61
C ALA A 395 -4.20 13.41 21.10
N LEU A 396 -5.36 13.26 21.73
CA LEU A 396 -5.48 12.79 23.11
C LEU A 396 -5.04 11.33 23.27
N LYS A 397 -5.37 10.45 22.31
CA LYS A 397 -4.90 9.05 22.33
C LYS A 397 -3.37 8.98 22.20
N ILE A 398 -2.79 9.79 21.32
CA ILE A 398 -1.34 9.89 21.13
C ILE A 398 -0.68 10.42 22.40
N GLN A 399 -1.23 11.46 23.03
CA GLN A 399 -0.72 11.98 24.30
C GLN A 399 -0.75 10.94 25.41
N LYS A 400 -1.84 10.17 25.53
CA LYS A 400 -1.95 9.11 26.54
C LYS A 400 -0.95 7.97 26.30
N LYS A 401 -0.71 7.60 25.04
CA LYS A 401 0.16 6.48 24.68
C LYS A 401 1.64 6.84 24.68
N HIS A 402 1.98 8.04 24.21
CA HIS A 402 3.34 8.45 23.86
C HIS A 402 3.83 9.71 24.60
N GLY A 403 2.99 10.34 25.42
CA GLY A 403 3.36 11.47 26.29
C GLY A 403 3.35 12.85 25.61
N PHE A 404 3.08 12.94 24.31
CA PHE A 404 3.08 14.20 23.54
C PHE A 404 1.73 14.45 22.88
N ASN A 405 1.24 15.69 22.92
CA ASN A 405 -0.01 16.08 22.26
C ASN A 405 0.29 16.74 20.88
N PRO A 406 0.05 16.05 19.76
CA PRO A 406 0.36 16.55 18.42
C PRO A 406 -0.77 17.40 17.82
N LEU A 407 -1.70 17.96 18.59
CA LEU A 407 -2.86 18.67 18.03
C LEU A 407 -2.45 19.79 17.06
N LEU A 408 -1.40 20.57 17.40
CA LEU A 408 -0.90 21.67 16.57
C LEU A 408 -0.43 21.22 15.17
N PRO A 409 0.48 20.23 15.03
CA PRO A 409 0.88 19.75 13.71
C PRO A 409 -0.29 19.04 12.99
N LEU A 410 -1.14 18.29 13.68
CA LEU A 410 -2.30 17.63 13.04
C LEU A 410 -3.27 18.65 12.43
N ARG A 411 -3.67 19.69 13.17
CA ARG A 411 -4.57 20.74 12.63
C ARG A 411 -3.95 21.53 11.48
N LYS A 412 -2.64 21.75 11.50
CA LYS A 412 -1.93 22.44 10.42
C LYS A 412 -2.11 21.68 9.10
N THR A 413 -2.00 20.35 9.12
CA THR A 413 -2.17 19.55 7.90
C THR A 413 -3.57 19.69 7.28
N TRP A 414 -4.62 19.80 8.09
CA TRP A 414 -5.98 20.05 7.61
C TRP A 414 -6.15 21.44 6.99
N GLY A 415 -5.57 22.47 7.61
CA GLY A 415 -5.57 23.83 7.07
C GLY A 415 -4.81 23.94 5.74
N ASP A 416 -3.67 23.24 5.63
CA ASP A 416 -2.87 23.17 4.41
C ASP A 416 -3.66 22.42 3.30
N LEU A 417 -4.34 21.33 3.64
CA LEU A 417 -5.20 20.58 2.71
C LEU A 417 -6.36 21.43 2.15
N CYS A 418 -7.12 22.09 3.03
CA CYS A 418 -8.22 22.96 2.60
C CYS A 418 -7.73 24.14 1.75
N SER A 419 -6.54 24.68 2.07
CA SER A 419 -5.93 25.74 1.25
C SER A 419 -5.61 25.25 -0.16
N ALA A 420 -5.13 24.01 -0.30
CA ALA A 420 -4.81 23.42 -1.61
C ALA A 420 -6.08 23.12 -2.43
N PHE A 421 -7.14 22.60 -1.80
CA PHE A 421 -8.44 22.42 -2.47
C PHE A 421 -9.04 23.76 -2.91
N LEU A 422 -8.89 24.82 -2.11
CA LEU A 422 -9.36 26.15 -2.49
C LEU A 422 -8.61 26.72 -3.72
N VAL A 423 -7.34 26.36 -3.90
CA VAL A 423 -6.58 26.75 -5.09
C VAL A 423 -7.13 26.02 -6.32
N GLU A 424 -7.39 24.71 -6.22
CA GLU A 424 -7.98 23.91 -7.30
C GLU A 424 -9.38 24.39 -7.69
N SER A 425 -10.24 24.68 -6.72
CA SER A 425 -11.59 25.20 -7.00
C SER A 425 -11.56 26.57 -7.68
N ARG A 426 -10.57 27.42 -7.36
CA ARG A 426 -10.37 28.70 -8.05
C ARG A 426 -9.88 28.53 -9.49
N TRP A 427 -8.96 27.60 -9.74
CA TRP A 427 -8.55 27.26 -11.11
C TRP A 427 -9.75 26.77 -11.93
N PHE A 428 -10.58 25.90 -11.34
CA PHE A 428 -11.79 25.40 -11.97
C PHE A 428 -12.80 26.52 -12.28
N ALA A 429 -13.10 27.39 -11.32
CA ALA A 429 -14.03 28.50 -11.53
C ALA A 429 -13.54 29.53 -12.58
N SER A 430 -12.22 29.77 -12.63
CA SER A 430 -11.60 30.74 -13.55
C SER A 430 -11.51 30.25 -15.00
N SER A 431 -11.64 28.92 -15.22
CA SER A 431 -11.62 28.28 -16.54
C SER A 431 -12.77 28.72 -17.46
N SER A 432 -13.80 29.39 -16.91
CA SER A 432 -14.95 29.89 -17.66
C SER A 432 -14.76 31.28 -18.29
N GLY A 433 -13.57 31.91 -18.18
CA GLY A 433 -13.37 33.26 -18.71
C GLY A 433 -11.95 33.84 -18.81
N SER A 434 -10.87 33.13 -18.43
CA SER A 434 -9.49 33.63 -18.62
C SER A 434 -8.43 32.53 -18.74
N GLU A 435 -7.31 32.82 -19.43
CA GLU A 435 -6.16 31.94 -19.73
C GLU A 435 -5.30 31.51 -18.53
N ASN A 436 -5.78 31.60 -17.28
CA ASN A 436 -5.00 31.25 -16.09
C ASN A 436 -5.11 29.77 -15.71
N PHE A 437 -4.69 28.88 -16.62
CA PHE A 437 -4.46 27.48 -16.27
C PHE A 437 -3.08 27.33 -15.61
N PRO A 438 -2.97 26.56 -14.51
CA PRO A 438 -1.67 26.26 -13.96
C PRO A 438 -0.84 25.46 -14.98
N ASN A 439 0.45 25.77 -15.08
CA ASN A 439 1.36 24.87 -15.77
C ASN A 439 1.55 23.56 -14.97
N SER A 440 2.17 22.55 -15.57
CA SER A 440 2.36 21.24 -14.94
C SER A 440 3.06 21.30 -13.58
N ASP A 441 4.03 22.20 -13.41
CA ASP A 441 4.81 22.33 -12.18
C ASP A 441 4.03 23.07 -11.09
N GLU A 442 3.25 24.08 -11.46
CA GLU A 442 2.33 24.77 -10.56
C GLU A 442 1.21 23.85 -10.10
N TYR A 443 0.59 23.13 -11.03
CA TYR A 443 -0.41 22.10 -10.74
C TYR A 443 0.18 21.06 -9.78
N LEU A 444 1.29 20.42 -10.14
CA LEU A 444 1.83 19.32 -9.36
C LEU A 444 2.27 19.76 -7.95
N ARG A 445 2.77 21.00 -7.78
CA ARG A 445 3.07 21.54 -6.45
C ARG A 445 1.85 21.60 -5.55
N ASN A 446 0.71 22.09 -6.05
CA ASN A 446 -0.54 22.10 -5.30
C ASN A 446 -1.13 20.69 -5.15
N ALA A 447 -1.10 19.92 -6.22
CA ALA A 447 -1.70 18.60 -6.34
C ALA A 447 -1.10 17.58 -5.36
N LYS A 448 0.18 17.73 -5.00
CA LYS A 448 0.81 16.96 -3.91
C LYS A 448 0.14 17.24 -2.55
N VAL A 449 -0.21 18.48 -2.26
CA VAL A 449 -0.87 18.85 -1.00
C VAL A 449 -2.35 18.47 -1.03
N SER A 450 -3.06 18.76 -2.13
CA SER A 450 -4.48 18.38 -2.27
C SER A 450 -4.70 16.86 -2.28
N SER A 451 -3.67 16.06 -2.56
CA SER A 451 -3.75 14.59 -2.44
C SER A 451 -4.06 14.09 -1.01
N GLY A 452 -3.89 14.94 0.01
CA GLY A 452 -4.11 14.57 1.41
C GLY A 452 -3.05 13.64 2.02
N VAL A 453 -2.01 13.27 1.27
CA VAL A 453 -0.94 12.36 1.73
C VAL A 453 -0.20 12.91 2.95
N HIS A 454 0.02 14.23 3.02
CA HIS A 454 0.65 14.85 4.19
C HIS A 454 -0.22 14.71 5.43
N VAL A 455 -1.55 14.83 5.32
CA VAL A 455 -2.47 14.57 6.43
C VAL A 455 -2.31 13.13 6.90
N VAL A 456 -2.38 12.16 5.99
CA VAL A 456 -2.25 10.72 6.31
C VAL A 456 -0.90 10.43 6.97
N LEU A 457 0.22 10.85 6.38
CA LEU A 457 1.55 10.52 6.86
C LEU A 457 1.88 11.15 8.22
N VAL A 458 1.50 12.42 8.44
CA VAL A 458 1.71 13.07 9.73
C VAL A 458 0.88 12.37 10.82
N HIS A 459 -0.36 11.99 10.54
CA HIS A 459 -1.17 11.19 11.48
C HIS A 459 -0.52 9.84 11.76
N VAL A 460 -0.04 9.13 10.73
CA VAL A 460 0.65 7.83 10.87
C VAL A 460 1.86 7.94 11.79
N LEU A 461 2.71 8.93 11.58
CA LEU A 461 3.94 9.12 12.34
C LEU A 461 3.65 9.33 13.82
N TYR A 462 2.72 10.24 14.16
CA TYR A 462 2.38 10.47 15.56
C TYR A 462 1.61 9.30 16.20
N LEU A 463 0.76 8.59 15.46
CA LEU A 463 0.13 7.35 15.95
C LEU A 463 1.16 6.29 16.33
N LEU A 464 2.28 6.22 15.59
CA LEU A 464 3.42 5.35 15.89
C LEU A 464 4.37 5.89 16.97
N GLY A 465 4.16 7.11 17.47
CA GLY A 465 5.01 7.72 18.50
C GLY A 465 6.27 8.40 17.94
N PHE A 466 6.32 8.64 16.63
CA PHE A 466 7.41 9.39 16.02
C PHE A 466 7.35 10.87 16.41
N GLY A 467 8.50 11.46 16.76
CA GLY A 467 8.58 12.86 17.19
C GLY A 467 7.99 13.15 18.58
N THR A 468 7.65 12.12 19.37
CA THR A 468 7.11 12.29 20.73
C THR A 468 8.16 12.11 21.83
N SER A 469 9.33 11.55 21.50
CA SER A 469 10.43 11.33 22.45
C SER A 469 11.52 12.40 22.29
N SER A 470 12.13 12.84 23.38
CA SER A 470 13.31 13.73 23.35
C SER A 470 14.56 13.09 22.73
N LYS A 471 14.51 11.78 22.42
CA LYS A 471 15.60 10.99 21.83
C LYS A 471 15.50 10.82 20.32
N SER A 472 14.37 11.13 19.68
CA SER A 472 14.28 11.10 18.22
C SER A 472 14.81 12.41 17.67
N SER A 473 16.01 12.39 17.07
CA SER A 473 16.61 13.54 16.41
C SER A 473 15.92 13.93 15.10
N THR A 474 14.97 13.12 14.62
CA THR A 474 14.30 13.30 13.34
C THR A 474 13.06 14.18 13.47
N THR A 475 13.05 15.29 12.74
CA THR A 475 12.02 16.31 12.71
C THR A 475 10.99 16.04 11.59
N LEU A 476 9.88 16.80 11.60
CA LEU A 476 8.93 16.79 10.47
C LEU A 476 9.56 17.34 9.17
N ASP A 477 10.65 18.10 9.26
CA ASP A 477 11.37 18.60 8.09
C ASP A 477 12.20 17.49 7.42
N ASP A 478 12.77 16.59 8.22
CA ASP A 478 13.57 15.45 7.73
C ASP A 478 12.73 14.44 6.92
N ILE A 479 11.42 14.40 7.13
CA ILE A 479 10.50 13.51 6.40
C ILE A 479 9.85 14.18 5.18
N SER A 480 10.08 15.48 4.97
CA SER A 480 9.42 16.25 3.90
C SER A 480 9.65 15.65 2.52
N GLY A 481 10.87 15.14 2.25
CA GLY A 481 11.20 14.41 1.04
C GLY A 481 10.37 13.14 0.87
N ILE A 482 10.19 12.36 1.94
CA ILE A 482 9.35 11.15 1.92
C ILE A 482 7.90 11.51 1.60
N VAL A 483 7.35 12.52 2.29
CA VAL A 483 5.97 12.99 2.07
C VAL A 483 5.78 13.44 0.62
N SER A 484 6.71 14.26 0.11
CA SER A 484 6.67 14.77 -1.26
C SER A 484 6.72 13.66 -2.30
N SER A 485 7.62 12.68 -2.15
CA SER A 485 7.72 11.55 -3.08
C SER A 485 6.47 10.67 -3.06
N VAL A 486 5.95 10.34 -1.87
CA VAL A 486 4.72 9.55 -1.75
C VAL A 486 3.52 10.30 -2.32
N ALA A 487 3.41 11.62 -2.08
CA ALA A 487 2.35 12.46 -2.62
C ALA A 487 2.41 12.54 -4.15
N THR A 488 3.62 12.67 -4.70
CA THR A 488 3.85 12.68 -6.15
C THR A 488 3.38 11.37 -6.78
N ILE A 489 3.77 10.23 -6.19
CA ILE A 489 3.37 8.91 -6.69
C ILE A 489 1.86 8.73 -6.61
N LEU A 490 1.23 9.07 -5.48
CA LEU A 490 -0.23 8.94 -5.33
C LEU A 490 -0.96 9.82 -6.35
N ARG A 491 -0.60 11.10 -6.44
CA ARG A 491 -1.26 12.06 -7.31
C ARG A 491 -1.16 11.65 -8.77
N LEU A 492 0.05 11.37 -9.27
CA LEU A 492 0.25 10.99 -10.67
C LEU A 492 -0.47 9.68 -11.02
N TRP A 493 -0.55 8.74 -10.08
CA TRP A 493 -1.26 7.49 -10.29
C TRP A 493 -2.79 7.68 -10.34
N ASP A 494 -3.31 8.53 -9.45
CA ASP A 494 -4.73 8.91 -9.43
C ASP A 494 -5.12 9.62 -10.73
N ASP A 495 -4.32 10.61 -11.15
CA ASP A 495 -4.54 11.37 -12.40
C ASP A 495 -4.45 10.47 -13.64
N LEU A 496 -3.52 9.51 -13.66
CA LEU A 496 -3.41 8.51 -14.75
C LEU A 496 -4.63 7.57 -14.79
N GLY A 497 -5.21 7.24 -13.63
CA GLY A 497 -6.45 6.47 -13.54
C GLY A 497 -7.65 7.25 -14.10
N CYS A 498 -7.78 8.51 -13.70
CA CYS A 498 -8.89 9.38 -14.08
C CYS A 498 -8.83 9.84 -15.55
N SER A 499 -7.64 10.14 -16.08
CA SER A 499 -7.45 10.56 -17.49
C SER A 499 -7.92 9.53 -18.50
N LYS A 500 -7.78 8.22 -18.22
CA LYS A 500 -8.32 7.14 -19.07
C LYS A 500 -9.85 7.18 -19.17
N VAL A 501 -10.52 7.57 -18.10
CA VAL A 501 -11.98 7.72 -18.05
C VAL A 501 -12.42 8.99 -18.80
N ILE A 502 -11.67 10.09 -18.65
CA ILE A 502 -11.97 11.37 -19.32
C ILE A 502 -11.77 11.28 -20.84
N HIS A 503 -10.68 10.65 -21.31
CA HIS A 503 -10.48 10.43 -22.74
C HIS A 503 -11.57 9.55 -23.36
N ALA A 504 -12.03 8.51 -22.64
CA ALA A 504 -13.15 7.69 -23.10
C ALA A 504 -14.45 8.51 -23.23
N CYS A 505 -14.76 9.38 -22.27
CA CYS A 505 -15.93 10.27 -22.35
C CYS A 505 -15.85 11.28 -23.51
N ASN A 506 -14.67 11.84 -23.79
CA ASN A 506 -14.49 12.78 -24.91
C ASN A 506 -14.48 12.10 -26.29
N THR A 507 -14.18 10.80 -26.38
CA THR A 507 -14.20 10.06 -27.66
C THR A 507 -15.61 9.59 -28.03
N PHE A 508 -16.55 9.54 -27.08
CA PHE A 508 -17.97 9.27 -27.32
C PHE A 508 -18.82 10.53 -27.54
N CYS A 509 -18.20 11.73 -27.53
CA CYS A 509 -18.83 13.02 -27.82
C CYS A 509 -18.31 13.69 -29.10
N LEU A 510 -17.56 12.96 -29.93
CA LEU A 510 -17.31 13.24 -31.35
C LEU A 510 -18.01 12.17 -32.18
#